data_AF-A0A2C6B029-F1
#
_entry.id   AF-A0A2C6B029-F1
#
_cell.length_a   1.000
_cell.length_b   1.000
_cell.length_c   1.000
_cell.angle_alpha   90.00
_cell.angle_beta   90.00
_cell.angle_gamma   90.00
#
_symmetry.space_group_name_H-M   'P 1'
#
loop_
_entity.id
_entity.type
_entity.pdbx_description
1 polymer ?
#
loop_
_entity_poly.entity_id
_entity_poly.type
_entity_poly.pdbx_seq_one_letter_code
_entity_poly.pdbx_strand_id
1 'polypeptide(L)'
;MIATNYSEVRNNLKAYCDKATKDYETIIITRKNNENVVLMSEEEYNNLMENLYIMSNKDYYNELIRRKKEIEKGNYTEHDLTISSKKSSTSISGSGSLEVD
;
A
#
# COMPACT_ATOMS: atom_id res chain seq x y z
N MET A 1 0.69 16.38 -16.23
CA MET A 1 0.25 15.32 -17.17
C MET A 1 0.71 15.70 -18.56
N ILE A 2 1.38 14.79 -19.28
CA ILE A 2 1.87 15.02 -20.65
C ILE A 2 1.37 13.95 -21.61
N ALA A 3 1.13 14.32 -22.88
CA ALA A 3 0.78 13.39 -23.94
C ALA A 3 1.86 13.37 -25.01
N THR A 4 2.28 12.18 -25.43
CA THR A 4 3.31 12.00 -26.45
C THR A 4 3.04 10.75 -27.26
N ASN A 5 3.60 10.64 -28.47
CA ASN A 5 3.38 9.48 -29.33
C ASN A 5 4.29 8.31 -28.96
N TYR A 6 3.92 7.11 -29.40
CA TYR A 6 4.70 5.88 -29.17
C TYR A 6 6.18 5.98 -29.61
N SER A 7 6.45 6.57 -30.78
CA SER A 7 7.81 6.64 -31.32
C SER A 7 8.73 7.48 -30.42
N GLU A 8 8.22 8.58 -29.89
CA GLU A 8 8.96 9.46 -28.98
C GLU A 8 9.29 8.75 -27.66
N VAL A 9 8.32 8.06 -27.06
CA VAL A 9 8.58 7.27 -25.85
C VAL A 9 9.58 6.15 -26.11
N ARG A 10 9.45 5.44 -27.25
CA ARG A 10 10.38 4.36 -27.60
C ARG A 10 11.82 4.86 -27.68
N ASN A 11 12.04 6.04 -28.26
CA ASN A 11 13.38 6.61 -28.40
C ASN A 11 13.93 7.16 -27.07
N ASN A 12 13.05 7.62 -26.18
CA ASN A 12 13.42 8.33 -24.95
C ASN A 12 12.90 7.65 -23.66
N LEU A 13 12.74 6.32 -23.68
CA LEU A 13 12.01 5.58 -22.64
C LEU A 13 12.53 5.86 -21.22
N LYS A 14 13.86 5.87 -21.05
CA LYS A 14 14.48 6.15 -19.75
C LYS A 14 14.05 7.50 -19.18
N ALA A 15 14.05 8.55 -20.01
CA ALA A 15 13.70 9.89 -19.58
C ALA A 15 12.22 9.97 -19.16
N TYR A 16 11.34 9.25 -19.85
CA TYR A 16 9.92 9.19 -19.47
C TYR A 16 9.69 8.36 -18.20
N CYS A 17 10.42 7.26 -17.99
CA CYS A 17 10.38 6.53 -16.72
C CYS A 17 10.92 7.38 -15.57
N ASP A 18 11.99 8.14 -15.78
CA ASP A 18 12.54 9.07 -14.79
C ASP A 18 11.49 10.14 -14.43
N LYS A 19 10.80 10.73 -15.43
CA LYS A 19 9.71 11.69 -15.18
C LYS A 19 8.55 11.06 -14.41
N ALA A 20 8.13 9.86 -14.79
CA ALA A 20 7.05 9.15 -14.10
C ALA A 20 7.39 8.87 -12.64
N THR A 21 8.64 8.50 -12.35
CA THR A 21 9.05 8.05 -11.01
C THR A 21 9.57 9.15 -10.09
N LYS A 22 10.21 10.19 -10.63
CA LYS A 22 10.83 11.27 -9.84
C LYS A 22 9.94 12.51 -9.75
N ASP A 23 9.25 12.81 -10.84
CA ASP A 23 8.43 14.02 -10.95
C ASP A 23 6.95 13.70 -10.75
N TYR A 24 6.59 12.42 -10.54
CA TYR A 24 5.21 11.93 -10.48
C TYR A 24 4.37 12.38 -11.70
N GLU A 25 5.02 12.41 -12.86
CA GLU A 25 4.40 12.90 -14.09
C GLU A 25 3.68 11.75 -14.80
N THR A 26 2.35 11.85 -14.95
CA THR A 26 1.58 10.88 -15.73
C THR A 26 1.74 11.14 -17.23
N ILE A 27 2.18 10.13 -17.97
CA ILE A 27 2.41 10.19 -19.41
C ILE A 27 1.33 9.39 -20.15
N ILE A 28 0.59 10.07 -21.02
CA ILE A 28 -0.33 9.46 -21.97
C ILE A 28 0.43 9.18 -23.27
N ILE A 29 0.57 7.91 -23.62
CA ILE A 29 1.20 7.47 -24.86
C ILE A 29 0.11 7.28 -25.90
N THR A 30 0.07 8.17 -26.89
CA THR A 30 -0.92 8.13 -27.96
C THR A 30 -0.55 7.09 -29.01
N ARG A 31 -1.56 6.32 -29.43
CA ARG A 31 -1.44 5.24 -30.42
C ARG A 31 -2.49 5.39 -31.52
N LYS A 32 -2.29 4.67 -32.62
CA LYS A 32 -3.30 4.60 -33.68
C LYS A 32 -4.62 4.06 -33.11
N ASN A 33 -5.73 4.43 -33.73
CA ASN A 33 -7.07 3.98 -33.34
C ASN A 33 -7.49 4.38 -31.91
N ASN A 34 -6.84 5.38 -31.31
CA ASN A 34 -7.13 5.86 -29.96
C ASN A 34 -6.91 4.81 -28.84
N GLU A 35 -6.11 3.77 -29.10
CA GLU A 35 -5.72 2.74 -28.13
C GLU A 35 -4.56 3.24 -27.23
N ASN A 36 -4.76 4.38 -26.58
CA ASN A 36 -3.74 5.06 -25.80
C ASN A 36 -3.40 4.26 -24.54
N VAL A 37 -2.15 4.35 -24.09
CA VAL A 37 -1.71 3.73 -22.84
C VAL A 37 -1.18 4.78 -21.88
N VAL A 38 -1.26 4.50 -20.59
CA VAL A 38 -0.78 5.39 -19.53
C VAL A 38 0.49 4.80 -18.94
N LEU A 39 1.51 5.64 -18.79
CA LEU A 39 2.72 5.36 -18.03
C LEU A 39 2.71 6.29 -16.80
N MET A 40 2.87 5.70 -15.63
CA MET A 40 2.97 6.39 -14.34
C MET A 40 3.89 5.61 -13.42
N SER A 41 4.27 6.17 -12.27
CA SER A 41 5.05 5.42 -11.30
C SER A 41 4.27 4.23 -10.73
N GLU A 42 4.99 3.17 -10.35
CA GLU A 42 4.38 2.05 -9.61
C GLU A 42 3.77 2.53 -8.28
N GLU A 43 4.43 3.48 -7.61
CA GLU A 43 3.93 4.07 -6.37
C GLU A 43 2.57 4.75 -6.55
N GLU A 44 2.41 5.60 -7.58
CA GLU A 44 1.12 6.21 -7.89
C GLU A 44 0.07 5.17 -8.28
N TYR A 45 0.45 4.16 -9.05
CA TYR A 45 -0.47 3.10 -9.42
C TYR A 45 -0.98 2.35 -8.17
N ASN A 46 -0.08 1.99 -7.25
CA ASN A 46 -0.45 1.31 -6.01
C ASN A 46 -1.34 2.20 -5.13
N ASN A 47 -1.01 3.48 -5.00
CA ASN A 47 -1.80 4.45 -4.26
C ASN A 47 -3.21 4.62 -4.87
N LEU A 48 -3.31 4.67 -6.19
CA LEU A 48 -4.58 4.74 -6.91
C LEU A 48 -5.42 3.49 -6.64
N MET A 49 -4.83 2.30 -6.75
CA MET A 49 -5.53 1.04 -6.52
C MET A 49 -6.00 0.89 -5.07
N GLU A 50 -5.18 1.31 -4.10
CA GLU A 50 -5.56 1.33 -2.68
C GLU A 50 -6.73 2.28 -2.44
N ASN A 51 -6.66 3.50 -2.96
CA ASN A 51 -7.75 4.46 -2.82
C ASN A 51 -9.05 3.94 -3.46
N LEU A 52 -8.98 3.35 -4.65
CA LEU A 52 -10.14 2.71 -5.29
C LEU A 52 -10.73 1.60 -4.41
N TYR A 53 -9.88 0.76 -3.79
CA TYR A 53 -10.33 -0.27 -2.88
C TYR A 53 -11.04 0.32 -1.65
N ILE A 54 -10.43 1.32 -0.99
CA ILE A 54 -11.03 1.99 0.17
C ILE A 54 -12.37 2.63 -0.20
N MET A 55 -12.44 3.31 -1.35
CA MET A 55 -13.64 4.00 -1.82
C MET A 55 -14.74 3.05 -2.31
N SER A 56 -14.39 1.83 -2.75
CA SER A 56 -15.37 0.83 -3.20
C SER A 56 -16.32 0.38 -2.08
N ASN A 57 -15.88 0.50 -0.82
CA ASN A 57 -16.69 0.22 0.35
C ASN A 57 -17.06 1.54 1.06
N LYS A 58 -18.27 2.04 0.77
CA LYS A 58 -18.77 3.30 1.31
C LYS A 58 -18.85 3.31 2.84
N ASP A 59 -19.20 2.19 3.47
CA ASP A 59 -19.30 2.08 4.93
C ASP A 59 -17.92 2.15 5.57
N TYR A 60 -16.94 1.43 5.01
CA TYR A 60 -15.55 1.48 5.45
C TYR A 60 -14.96 2.89 5.29
N TYR A 61 -15.20 3.54 4.14
CA TYR A 61 -14.78 4.92 3.90
C TYR A 61 -15.39 5.89 4.93
N ASN A 62 -16.69 5.81 5.18
CA ASN A 62 -17.37 6.66 6.17
C ASN A 62 -16.79 6.47 7.58
N GLU A 63 -16.54 5.23 7.97
CA GLU A 63 -15.92 4.90 9.25
C GLU A 63 -14.49 5.45 9.35
N LEU A 64 -13.70 5.34 8.29
CA LEU A 64 -12.34 5.89 8.22
C LEU A 64 -12.36 7.43 8.39
N ILE A 65 -13.26 8.11 7.70
CA ILE A 65 -13.44 9.57 7.81
C ILE A 65 -13.91 9.95 9.22
N ARG A 66 -14.80 9.17 9.83
CA ARG A 66 -15.23 9.39 11.22
C ARG A 66 -14.06 9.28 12.18
N ARG A 67 -13.25 8.21 12.07
CA ARG A 67 -12.07 8.00 12.92
C ARG A 67 -11.04 9.12 12.76
N LYS A 68 -10.78 9.57 11.54
CA LYS A 68 -9.91 10.73 11.27
C LYS A 68 -10.38 11.97 12.04
N LYS A 69 -11.68 12.29 12.00
CA LYS A 69 -12.25 13.44 12.73
C LYS A 69 -12.13 13.29 14.25
N GLU A 70 -12.26 12.09 14.79
CA GLU A 70 -12.09 11.85 16.22
C GLU A 70 -10.63 12.08 16.65
N ILE A 71 -9.65 11.61 15.86
CA ILE A 71 -8.23 11.88 16.10
C ILE A 71 -7.93 13.38 16.03
N GLU A 72 -8.44 14.08 15.02
CA GLU A 72 -8.26 15.55 14.86
C GLU A 72 -8.86 16.35 16.03
N LYS A 73 -9.86 15.81 16.72
CA LYS A 73 -10.45 16.40 17.93
C LYS A 73 -9.73 16.01 19.22
N GLY A 74 -8.71 15.17 19.15
CA GLY A 74 -8.00 14.62 20.31
C GLY A 74 -8.71 13.44 20.99
N ASN A 75 -9.74 12.86 20.38
CA ASN A 75 -10.48 11.72 20.91
C ASN A 75 -9.78 10.40 20.53
N TYR A 76 -8.62 10.14 21.13
CA TYR A 76 -7.88 8.89 20.97
C TYR A 76 -7.28 8.43 22.30
N THR A 77 -6.93 7.14 22.39
CA THR A 77 -6.22 6.57 23.53
C THR A 77 -4.88 6.03 23.06
N GLU A 78 -3.82 6.41 23.77
CA GLU A 78 -2.47 5.87 23.53
C GLU A 78 -2.33 4.52 24.22
N HIS A 79 -1.73 3.57 23.52
CA HIS A 79 -1.47 2.22 24.03
C HIS A 79 -0.07 1.79 23.63
N ASP A 80 0.66 1.18 24.56
CA ASP A 80 1.95 0.57 24.27
C ASP A 80 1.78 -0.63 23.33
N LEU A 81 2.74 -0.81 22.42
CA LEU A 81 2.76 -1.96 21.51
C LEU A 81 3.05 -3.24 22.31
N THR A 82 2.03 -4.06 22.57
CA THR A 82 2.24 -5.40 23.12
C THR A 82 2.77 -6.34 22.03
N ILE A 83 4.08 -6.56 22.01
CA ILE A 83 4.71 -7.57 21.16
C ILE A 83 4.34 -8.95 21.71
N SER A 84 3.37 -9.63 21.10
CA SER A 84 3.12 -11.04 21.39
C SER A 84 4.24 -11.89 20.82
N SER A 85 5.28 -12.15 21.63
CA SER A 85 6.26 -13.18 21.29
C SER A 85 5.54 -14.53 21.28
N LYS A 86 5.39 -15.15 20.11
CA LYS A 86 5.07 -16.59 20.03
C LYS A 86 6.19 -17.36 20.75
N LYS A 87 5.97 -17.75 22.01
CA LYS A 87 6.75 -18.83 22.63
C LYS A 87 6.26 -20.17 22.06
N SER A 88 6.92 -20.63 21.00
CA SER A 88 6.96 -22.06 20.69
C SER A 88 8.12 -22.68 21.48
N SER A 89 7.83 -23.26 22.65
CA SER A 89 8.67 -24.28 23.25
C SER A 89 7.79 -25.18 24.13
N THR A 90 7.17 -26.16 23.48
CA THR A 90 6.80 -27.41 24.14
C THR A 90 8.09 -28.08 24.60
N SER A 91 8.30 -28.18 25.90
CA SER A 91 9.26 -29.12 26.48
C SER A 91 8.51 -30.01 27.47
N ILE A 92 8.16 -31.20 26.98
CA ILE A 92 7.82 -32.35 27.81
C ILE A 92 9.12 -32.77 28.50
N SER A 93 9.16 -32.72 29.82
CA SER A 93 10.13 -33.48 30.61
C SER A 93 9.39 -34.11 31.78
N GLY A 94 9.18 -35.42 31.69
CA GLY A 94 8.61 -36.22 32.76
C GLY A 94 9.53 -36.27 33.97
N SER A 95 8.91 -36.48 35.13
CA SER A 95 9.58 -36.95 36.33
C SER A 95 8.75 -38.09 36.89
N GLY A 96 9.18 -39.32 36.58
CA GLY A 96 8.76 -40.51 37.31
C GLY A 96 9.47 -40.57 38.67
N SER A 97 8.67 -40.84 39.69
CA SER A 97 8.91 -41.60 40.93
C SER A 97 10.20 -41.41 41.73
N LEU A 98 10.03 -41.02 43.00
CA LEU A 98 10.62 -41.68 44.19
C LEU A 98 9.95 -41.10 45.45
N GLU A 99 8.94 -41.80 45.98
CA GLU A 99 8.59 -41.68 47.40
C GLU A 99 9.58 -42.53 48.21
N VAL A 100 10.19 -41.91 49.22
CA VAL A 100 11.00 -42.56 50.25
C VAL A 100 10.39 -42.16 51.59
N ASP A 101 10.06 -43.21 52.34
CA ASP A 101 9.54 -43.34 53.72
C ASP A 101 8.11 -42.84 54.04
#